data_AF-B7PHQ2-F1
#
_entry.id   AF-B7PHQ2-F1
#
_cell.length_a   1.000
_cell.length_b   1.000
_cell.length_c   1.000
_cell.angle_alpha   90.00
_cell.angle_beta   90.00
_cell.angle_gamma   90.00
#
_symmetry.space_group_name_H-M   'P 1'
#
loop_
_entity.id
_entity.type
_entity.pdbx_description
1 polymer ?
#
loop_
_entity_poly.entity_id
_entity_poly.type
_entity_poly.pdbx_seq_one_letter_code
_entity_poly.pdbx_strand_id
1 'polypeptide(L)'
;MPVGLFYEFPHSILFCVRFRSLAVGTATGYKLFSLSNIDRLEQIYENETEGTCLVERLFSSSLVALVGASSARKLKVCHFKKGSEICNYSYSNSILAVRLNRVRLVVCLEESLYIHNIRDMKVMHTIRETPPNPRGLCALSISNENCYLAYPGSDKIGEVQIFDASNLQAKVMIPAHDSPLAALAFNTAGTLIATASEKGTVIRVFNVSDGLKLYEFRRGMKRCVSICSLSFSADSQFLCASSNTETVHIFKLEDPKEPATWMGYFGKALMQSASYLPSQVTEVFNQGRAFASVHLPFCGVRTVCALITVQKIPRVLVATTDGFLYVYNLDPAEGGDCTLARQH
;
A
#
# COMPACT_ATOMS: atom_id res chain seq x y z
N MET A 1 1.67 25.60 26.61
CA MET A 1 1.15 24.21 26.72
C MET A 1 1.44 23.48 25.43
N PRO A 2 2.48 22.63 25.34
CA PRO A 2 2.87 22.07 24.05
C PRO A 2 2.67 20.55 24.04
N VAL A 3 1.71 20.05 23.27
CA VAL A 3 1.74 18.67 22.77
C VAL A 3 1.13 18.66 21.36
N GLY A 4 1.86 19.22 20.40
CA GLY A 4 1.72 18.89 19.00
C GLY A 4 2.96 18.10 18.64
N LEU A 5 2.88 16.77 18.64
CA LEU A 5 3.97 15.92 18.18
C LEU A 5 4.19 16.18 16.69
N PHE A 6 5.17 17.03 16.40
CA PHE A 6 5.92 16.99 15.17
C PHE A 6 6.53 15.59 15.06
N TYR A 7 6.24 14.84 13.99
CA TYR A 7 7.13 13.76 13.64
C TYR A 7 8.37 14.37 13.01
N GLU A 8 9.43 14.50 13.82
CA GLU A 8 10.80 14.56 13.32
C GLU A 8 11.01 13.44 12.30
N PHE A 9 11.39 13.78 11.07
CA PHE A 9 12.21 12.89 10.27
C PHE A 9 13.48 13.64 9.89
N PRO A 10 14.64 13.33 10.51
CA PRO A 10 15.92 13.74 9.96
C PRO A 10 16.21 13.02 8.63
N HIS A 11 15.55 11.89 8.33
CA HIS A 11 15.75 11.12 7.10
C HIS A 11 14.43 10.48 6.62
N SER A 12 13.61 11.23 5.88
CA SER A 12 12.36 10.71 5.29
C SER A 12 12.64 10.04 3.94
N ILE A 13 13.21 8.83 3.99
CA ILE A 13 13.27 7.94 2.84
C ILE A 13 11.85 7.42 2.56
N LEU A 14 11.09 8.13 1.74
CA LEU A 14 9.82 7.64 1.22
C LEU A 14 10.10 6.72 0.03
N PHE A 15 9.85 5.42 0.19
CA PHE A 15 9.88 4.50 -0.94
C PHE A 15 8.50 4.42 -1.60
N CYS A 16 8.40 4.91 -2.82
CA CYS A 16 7.30 4.52 -3.70
C CYS A 16 7.81 3.39 -4.61
N VAL A 17 7.59 2.14 -4.20
CA VAL A 17 7.78 1.00 -5.10
C VAL A 17 6.53 0.85 -5.93
N ARG A 18 6.56 1.33 -7.17
CA ARG A 18 5.51 1.04 -8.14
C ARG A 18 6.09 0.36 -9.36
N PHE A 19 5.72 -0.91 -9.51
CA PHE A 19 6.16 -1.82 -10.56
C PHE A 19 7.69 -2.01 -10.61
N ARG A 20 8.40 -1.04 -11.19
CA ARG A 20 9.83 -1.12 -11.51
C ARG A 20 10.58 0.19 -11.23
N SER A 21 9.97 1.13 -10.50
CA SER A 21 10.63 2.36 -10.09
C SER A 21 10.64 2.45 -8.58
N LEU A 22 11.77 2.92 -8.05
CA LEU A 22 11.93 3.36 -6.68
C LEU A 22 12.11 4.87 -6.71
N ALA A 23 11.34 5.60 -5.91
CA ALA A 23 11.60 7.00 -5.61
C ALA A 23 12.06 7.09 -4.15
N VAL A 24 13.02 7.98 -3.87
CA VAL A 24 13.59 8.20 -2.54
C VAL A 24 13.70 9.70 -2.29
N GLY A 25 13.04 10.20 -1.25
CA GLY A 25 13.26 11.55 -0.71
C GLY A 25 14.42 11.54 0.28
N THR A 26 15.20 12.62 0.32
CA THR A 26 16.27 12.83 1.30
C THR A 26 16.16 14.24 1.88
N ALA A 27 16.92 14.49 2.97
CA ALA A 27 17.02 15.82 3.56
C ALA A 27 17.63 16.86 2.62
N THR A 28 18.34 16.42 1.57
CA THR A 28 19.00 17.27 0.58
C THR A 28 18.33 17.28 -0.78
N GLY A 29 17.37 16.39 -1.06
CA GLY A 29 16.91 16.19 -2.41
C GLY A 29 16.02 14.98 -2.62
N TYR A 30 16.05 14.43 -3.84
CA TYR A 30 15.42 13.15 -4.16
C TYR A 30 16.22 12.38 -5.22
N LYS A 31 16.10 11.05 -5.17
CA LYS A 31 16.71 10.10 -6.12
C LYS A 31 15.65 9.18 -6.71
N LEU A 32 15.81 8.83 -7.97
CA LEU A 32 14.96 7.88 -8.68
C LEU A 32 15.80 6.70 -9.15
N PHE A 33 15.36 5.48 -8.90
CA PHE A 33 16.05 4.26 -9.31
C PHE A 33 15.14 3.32 -10.13
N SER A 34 15.76 2.55 -11.01
CA SER A 34 15.15 1.48 -11.79
C SER A 34 15.32 0.15 -11.06
N LEU A 35 14.23 -0.61 -10.93
CA LEU A 35 14.19 -1.95 -10.36
C LEU A 35 14.13 -3.02 -11.45
N SER A 36 14.64 -2.70 -12.64
CA SER A 36 14.58 -3.61 -13.80
C SER A 36 15.63 -4.74 -13.73
N ASN A 37 16.68 -4.55 -12.94
CA ASN A 37 17.73 -5.54 -12.69
C ASN A 37 17.94 -5.69 -11.17
N ILE A 38 18.21 -6.91 -10.71
CA ILE A 38 18.52 -7.21 -9.30
C ILE A 38 19.98 -6.89 -8.98
N ASP A 39 20.91 -7.08 -9.92
CA ASP A 39 22.35 -7.01 -9.64
C ASP A 39 22.80 -5.58 -9.31
N ARG A 40 22.18 -4.59 -9.94
CA ARG A 40 22.49 -3.18 -9.75
C ARG A 40 21.22 -2.34 -9.76
N LEU A 41 21.06 -1.55 -8.70
CA LEU A 41 20.09 -0.49 -8.63
C LEU A 41 20.53 0.68 -9.52
N GLU A 42 19.95 0.80 -10.71
CA GLU A 42 20.32 1.84 -11.67
C GLU A 42 19.66 3.17 -11.30
N GLN A 43 20.48 4.18 -10.98
CA GLN A 43 20.02 5.54 -10.73
C GLN A 43 19.57 6.20 -12.04
N ILE A 44 18.30 6.59 -12.10
CA ILE A 44 17.66 7.24 -13.25
C ILE A 44 17.88 8.75 -13.23
N TYR A 45 17.78 9.34 -12.04
CA TYR A 45 17.87 10.78 -11.83
C TYR A 45 18.15 11.08 -10.36
N GLU A 46 18.83 12.19 -10.14
CA GLU A 46 19.13 12.73 -8.81
C GLU A 46 19.06 14.25 -8.88
N ASN A 47 18.50 14.83 -7.81
CA ASN A 47 18.45 16.27 -7.62
C ASN A 47 18.66 16.55 -6.14
N GLU A 48 19.66 17.38 -5.84
CA GLU A 48 20.09 17.74 -4.48
C GLU A 48 19.83 19.22 -4.14
N THR A 49 18.77 19.83 -4.69
CA THR A 49 18.52 21.28 -4.50
C THR A 49 17.78 21.61 -3.21
N GLU A 50 16.79 20.80 -2.83
CA GLU A 50 15.95 21.06 -1.65
C GLU A 50 15.51 19.73 -1.04
N GLY A 51 15.56 19.65 0.29
CA GLY A 51 15.04 18.50 1.03
C GLY A 51 13.60 18.19 0.62
N THR A 52 13.35 16.93 0.28
CA THR A 52 12.06 16.47 -0.25
C THR A 52 11.44 15.46 0.71
N CYS A 53 10.26 15.75 1.23
CA CYS A 53 9.56 14.84 2.16
C CYS A 53 8.62 13.87 1.44
N LEU A 54 8.05 14.26 0.29
CA LEU A 54 7.23 13.39 -0.56
C LEU A 54 7.73 13.44 -2.00
N VAL A 55 7.96 12.26 -2.58
CA VAL A 55 8.32 12.10 -3.98
C VAL A 55 7.49 10.97 -4.59
N GLU A 56 6.70 11.30 -5.62
CA GLU A 56 5.83 10.36 -6.31
C GLU A 56 6.06 10.47 -7.81
N ARG A 57 6.49 9.36 -8.42
CA ARG A 57 6.71 9.28 -9.87
C ARG A 57 5.53 8.61 -10.54
N LEU A 58 5.09 9.17 -11.67
CA LEU A 58 4.08 8.52 -12.50
C LEU A 58 4.72 7.37 -13.29
N PHE A 59 4.67 6.16 -12.73
CA PHE A 59 5.22 4.92 -13.30
C PHE A 59 6.69 5.11 -13.75
N SER A 60 7.00 4.79 -15.02
CA SER A 60 8.30 4.99 -15.66
C SER A 60 8.42 6.31 -16.42
N SER A 61 7.44 7.22 -16.31
CA SER A 61 7.47 8.51 -17.02
C SER A 61 8.49 9.48 -16.42
N SER A 62 8.62 10.64 -17.05
CA SER A 62 9.44 11.75 -16.53
C SER A 62 8.68 12.69 -15.60
N LEU A 63 7.40 12.41 -15.33
CA LEU A 63 6.56 13.24 -14.47
C LEU A 63 6.72 12.82 -13.01
N VAL A 64 7.07 13.79 -12.17
CA VAL A 64 7.27 13.60 -10.73
C VAL A 64 6.51 14.69 -9.97
N ALA A 65 5.81 14.28 -8.93
CA ALA A 65 5.20 15.15 -7.94
C ALA A 65 6.09 15.20 -6.69
N LEU A 66 6.33 16.40 -6.20
CA LEU A 66 7.25 16.71 -5.11
C LEU A 66 6.57 17.58 -4.07
N VAL A 67 6.88 17.31 -2.80
CA VAL A 67 6.59 18.20 -1.68
C VAL A 67 7.90 18.42 -0.92
N GLY A 68 8.29 19.68 -0.78
CA GLY A 68 9.52 20.06 -0.08
C GLY A 68 9.37 19.95 1.43
N ALA A 69 10.45 19.57 2.12
CA ALA A 69 10.51 19.47 3.57
C ALA A 69 10.28 20.84 4.24
N SER A 70 10.75 21.93 3.62
CA SER A 70 10.55 23.30 4.09
C SER A 70 9.17 23.88 3.70
N SER A 71 8.48 23.22 2.76
CA SER A 71 7.30 23.74 2.08
C SER A 71 6.19 22.68 1.99
N ALA A 72 5.86 22.06 3.13
CA ALA A 72 4.92 20.93 3.25
C ALA A 72 3.50 21.16 2.68
N ARG A 73 3.12 22.40 2.37
CA ARG A 73 1.82 22.77 1.77
C ARG A 73 1.87 22.99 0.26
N LYS A 74 3.05 22.88 -0.35
CA LYS A 74 3.27 23.15 -1.77
C LYS A 74 3.50 21.85 -2.52
N LEU A 75 2.65 21.59 -3.50
CA LEU A 75 2.85 20.53 -4.49
C LEU A 75 3.54 21.12 -5.70
N LYS A 76 4.73 20.61 -6.02
CA LYS A 76 5.42 20.89 -7.28
C LYS A 76 5.35 19.67 -8.18
N VAL A 77 4.84 19.83 -9.41
CA VAL A 77 4.87 18.78 -10.44
C VAL A 77 5.85 19.21 -11.52
N CYS A 78 6.78 18.33 -11.86
CA CYS A 78 7.85 18.64 -12.81
C CYS A 78 8.08 17.50 -13.82
N HIS A 79 8.71 17.86 -14.94
CA HIS A 79 9.25 16.91 -15.90
C HIS A 79 10.77 16.82 -15.73
N PHE A 80 11.26 15.92 -14.89
CA PHE A 80 12.67 15.94 -14.45
C PHE A 80 13.69 15.86 -15.59
N LYS A 81 13.42 15.10 -16.66
CA LYS A 81 14.32 15.03 -17.84
C LYS A 81 14.42 16.33 -18.63
N LYS A 82 13.40 17.19 -18.57
CA LYS A 82 13.37 18.49 -19.27
C LYS A 82 13.77 19.63 -18.33
N GLY A 83 13.87 19.37 -17.02
CA GLY A 83 14.09 20.39 -16.01
C GLY A 83 12.94 21.40 -15.85
N SER A 84 11.77 21.15 -16.45
CA SER A 84 10.66 22.10 -16.47
C SER A 84 9.67 21.84 -15.34
N GLU A 85 9.26 22.91 -14.65
CA GLU A 85 8.12 22.90 -13.75
C GLU A 85 6.81 22.92 -14.56
N ILE A 86 5.88 22.00 -14.25
CA ILE A 86 4.57 21.91 -14.91
C ILE A 86 3.54 22.70 -14.11
N CYS A 87 3.50 22.51 -12.79
CA CYS A 87 2.64 23.29 -11.91
C CYS A 87 3.18 23.36 -10.48
N ASN A 88 2.72 24.37 -9.74
CA ASN A 88 3.02 24.60 -8.34
C ASN A 88 1.76 25.05 -7.61
N TYR A 89 1.15 24.13 -6.85
CA TYR A 89 -0.08 24.38 -6.11
C TYR A 89 0.22 24.58 -4.63
N SER A 90 -0.45 25.56 -4.02
CA SER A 90 -0.45 25.76 -2.58
C SER A 90 -1.78 25.33 -1.99
N TYR A 91 -1.75 24.53 -0.93
CA TYR A 91 -2.93 24.07 -0.20
C TYR A 91 -3.04 24.79 1.15
N SER A 92 -4.22 24.73 1.76
CA SER A 92 -4.49 25.35 3.06
C SER A 92 -3.62 24.76 4.17
N ASN A 93 -3.53 23.43 4.21
CA ASN A 93 -2.80 22.64 5.21
C ASN A 93 -1.71 21.77 4.57
N SER A 94 -0.92 21.13 5.43
CA SER A 94 0.17 20.24 5.02
C SER A 94 -0.34 19.08 4.18
N ILE A 95 0.37 18.79 3.09
CA ILE A 95 0.13 17.64 2.23
C ILE A 95 0.68 16.41 2.95
N LEU A 96 -0.19 15.45 3.23
CA LEU A 96 0.16 14.21 3.93
C LEU A 96 0.45 13.06 2.96
N ALA A 97 -0.20 13.04 1.80
CA ALA A 97 0.09 12.09 0.74
C ALA A 97 -0.21 12.65 -0.64
N VAL A 98 0.52 12.15 -1.64
CA VAL A 98 0.24 12.38 -3.06
C VAL A 98 0.13 11.03 -3.74
N ARG A 99 -0.86 10.84 -4.61
CA ARG A 99 -1.01 9.62 -5.42
C ARG A 99 -1.27 10.00 -6.87
N LEU A 100 -0.78 9.18 -7.79
CA LEU A 100 -0.82 9.46 -9.23
C LEU A 100 -1.29 8.21 -9.98
N ASN A 101 -2.10 8.35 -11.00
CA ASN A 101 -2.27 7.34 -12.04
C ASN A 101 -2.32 8.05 -13.42
N ARG A 102 -2.64 7.35 -14.52
CA ARG A 102 -2.65 7.98 -15.85
C ARG A 102 -3.87 8.88 -16.11
N VAL A 103 -4.73 9.06 -15.10
CA VAL A 103 -6.01 9.78 -15.20
C VAL A 103 -6.10 10.90 -14.17
N ARG A 104 -5.57 10.68 -12.96
CA ARG A 104 -5.70 11.56 -11.80
C ARG A 104 -4.39 11.75 -11.04
N LEU A 105 -4.28 12.94 -10.45
CA LEU A 105 -3.37 13.24 -9.35
C LEU A 105 -4.24 13.52 -8.12
N VAL A 106 -3.98 12.85 -7.01
CA VAL A 106 -4.70 13.03 -5.74
C VAL A 106 -3.75 13.59 -4.71
N VAL A 107 -4.19 14.65 -4.02
CA VAL A 107 -3.51 15.22 -2.86
C VAL A 107 -4.36 15.00 -1.62
N CYS A 108 -3.78 14.38 -0.61
CA CYS A 108 -4.43 14.11 0.68
C CYS A 108 -3.93 15.12 1.71
N LEU A 109 -4.87 15.86 2.28
CA LEU A 109 -4.69 16.62 3.52
C LEU A 109 -5.31 15.78 4.66
N GLU A 110 -5.34 16.33 5.88
CA GLU A 110 -5.91 15.65 7.04
C GLU A 110 -7.43 15.43 6.93
N GLU A 111 -8.19 16.43 6.47
CA GLU A 111 -9.66 16.40 6.41
C GLU A 111 -10.22 16.66 5.00
N SER A 112 -9.37 16.54 3.98
CA SER A 112 -9.80 16.72 2.58
C SER A 112 -8.89 16.02 1.57
N LEU A 113 -9.48 15.67 0.43
CA LEU A 113 -8.79 15.10 -0.72
C LEU A 113 -9.06 15.97 -1.95
N TYR A 114 -8.00 16.38 -2.64
CA TYR A 114 -8.08 17.11 -3.90
C TYR A 114 -7.80 16.17 -5.06
N ILE A 115 -8.72 16.11 -6.02
CA ILE A 115 -8.63 15.24 -7.19
C ILE A 115 -8.38 16.13 -8.41
N HIS A 116 -7.21 15.98 -9.02
CA HIS A 116 -6.79 16.73 -10.20
C HIS A 116 -6.82 15.83 -11.44
N ASN A 117 -7.04 16.44 -12.59
CA ASN A 117 -6.80 15.79 -13.87
C ASN A 117 -5.29 15.77 -14.16
N ILE A 118 -4.72 14.61 -14.48
CA ILE A 118 -3.29 14.52 -14.76
C ILE A 118 -2.87 15.21 -16.07
N ARG A 119 -3.80 15.46 -17.00
CA ARG A 119 -3.48 16.02 -18.31
C ARG A 119 -3.24 17.53 -18.27
N ASP A 120 -4.07 18.26 -17.53
CA ASP A 120 -4.01 19.72 -17.41
C ASP A 120 -3.64 20.20 -16.00
N MET A 121 -3.45 19.28 -15.05
CA MET A 121 -3.15 19.51 -13.63
C MET A 121 -4.22 20.30 -12.86
N LYS A 122 -5.40 20.55 -13.44
CA LYS A 122 -6.46 21.31 -12.77
C LYS A 122 -7.18 20.46 -11.73
N VAL A 123 -7.59 21.11 -10.63
CA VAL A 123 -8.49 20.51 -9.64
C VAL A 123 -9.84 20.26 -10.32
N MET A 124 -10.28 19.00 -10.32
CA MET A 124 -11.60 18.60 -10.83
C MET A 124 -12.63 18.52 -9.72
N HIS A 125 -12.22 18.01 -8.56
CA HIS A 125 -13.11 17.77 -7.43
C HIS A 125 -12.35 17.89 -6.11
N THR A 126 -13.07 18.25 -5.06
CA THR A 126 -12.55 18.27 -3.70
C THR A 126 -13.53 17.54 -2.81
N ILE A 127 -13.08 16.46 -2.21
CA ILE A 127 -13.82 15.80 -1.12
C ILE A 127 -13.43 16.56 0.14
N ARG A 128 -14.41 17.22 0.76
CA ARG A 128 -14.24 17.99 1.99
C ARG A 128 -14.88 17.25 3.16
N GLU A 129 -14.53 17.67 4.37
CA GLU A 129 -15.12 17.16 5.60
C GLU A 129 -14.96 15.64 5.73
N THR A 130 -13.82 15.12 5.27
CA THR A 130 -13.48 13.73 5.55
C THR A 130 -13.14 13.58 7.03
N PRO A 131 -13.35 12.40 7.64
CA PRO A 131 -12.83 12.13 8.97
C PRO A 131 -11.33 12.45 9.07
N PRO A 132 -10.84 12.87 10.25
CA PRO A 132 -9.43 13.17 10.44
C PRO A 132 -8.52 12.01 10.01
N ASN A 133 -7.61 12.30 9.10
CA ASN A 133 -6.66 11.35 8.54
C ASN A 133 -5.21 11.87 8.72
N PRO A 134 -4.71 11.95 9.97
CA PRO A 134 -3.42 12.55 10.29
C PRO A 134 -2.22 11.80 9.69
N ARG A 135 -2.42 10.55 9.24
CA ARG A 135 -1.40 9.75 8.54
C ARG A 135 -1.44 9.86 7.02
N GLY A 136 -2.40 10.60 6.46
CA GLY A 136 -2.58 10.70 5.00
C GLY A 136 -2.85 9.37 4.32
N LEU A 137 -3.56 8.45 5.01
CA LEU A 137 -3.85 7.13 4.48
C LEU A 137 -4.82 7.25 3.30
N CYS A 138 -4.32 6.99 2.08
CA CYS A 138 -5.14 6.85 0.89
C CYS A 138 -4.46 5.95 -0.14
N ALA A 139 -5.27 5.27 -0.95
CA ALA A 139 -4.83 4.45 -2.07
C ALA A 139 -5.56 4.88 -3.34
N LEU A 140 -4.82 5.06 -4.43
CA LEU A 140 -5.38 5.33 -5.75
C LEU A 140 -5.11 4.13 -6.64
N SER A 141 -6.16 3.57 -7.23
CA SER A 141 -6.05 2.50 -8.22
C SER A 141 -5.23 2.98 -9.41
N ILE A 142 -4.35 2.10 -9.87
CA ILE A 142 -3.50 2.34 -11.04
C ILE A 142 -4.18 1.95 -12.36
N SER A 143 -5.34 1.29 -12.28
CA SER A 143 -6.17 0.96 -13.45
C SER A 143 -6.82 2.22 -14.03
N ASN A 144 -6.81 2.33 -15.35
CA ASN A 144 -7.47 3.43 -16.05
C ASN A 144 -8.99 3.24 -16.10
N GLU A 145 -9.46 1.99 -16.18
CA GLU A 145 -10.89 1.67 -16.24
C GLU A 145 -11.51 1.75 -14.84
N ASN A 146 -10.86 1.11 -13.87
CA ASN A 146 -11.25 1.12 -12.46
C ASN A 146 -10.45 2.18 -11.70
N CYS A 147 -10.62 3.44 -12.07
CA CYS A 147 -9.94 4.58 -11.43
C CYS A 147 -10.61 4.93 -10.09
N TYR A 148 -10.45 4.06 -9.10
CA TYR A 148 -11.00 4.24 -7.75
C TYR A 148 -9.98 4.85 -6.78
N LEU A 149 -10.47 5.67 -5.86
CA LEU A 149 -9.76 6.22 -4.71
C LEU A 149 -10.35 5.59 -3.44
N ALA A 150 -9.49 5.12 -2.54
CA ALA A 150 -9.87 4.61 -1.24
C ALA A 150 -9.26 5.47 -0.12
N TYR A 151 -10.07 5.78 0.88
CA TYR A 151 -9.68 6.54 2.07
C TYR A 151 -10.53 6.13 3.28
N PRO A 152 -10.09 6.42 4.52
CA PRO A 152 -10.87 6.14 5.73
C PRO A 152 -12.23 6.87 5.75
N GLY A 153 -13.30 6.13 6.02
CA GLY A 153 -14.65 6.64 6.25
C GLY A 153 -14.94 6.98 7.72
N SER A 154 -14.05 6.58 8.63
CA SER A 154 -14.12 6.89 10.07
C SER A 154 -12.72 6.99 10.68
N ASP A 155 -12.59 7.79 11.73
CA ASP A 155 -11.40 7.91 12.59
C ASP A 155 -11.42 6.93 13.79
N LYS A 156 -12.58 6.30 14.07
CA LYS A 156 -12.81 5.42 15.23
C LYS A 156 -12.87 3.94 14.87
N ILE A 157 -13.41 3.63 13.69
CA ILE A 157 -13.54 2.27 13.18
C ILE A 157 -12.93 2.17 11.78
N GLY A 158 -12.70 0.94 11.33
CA GLY A 158 -12.03 0.68 10.08
C GLY A 158 -13.00 0.65 8.91
N GLU A 159 -13.60 1.79 8.59
CA GLU A 159 -14.44 1.96 7.40
C GLU A 159 -13.61 2.45 6.22
N VAL A 160 -13.78 1.85 5.05
CA VAL A 160 -13.13 2.29 3.81
C VAL A 160 -14.16 2.89 2.88
N GLN A 161 -14.02 4.18 2.57
CA GLN A 161 -14.79 4.80 1.50
C GLN A 161 -14.10 4.56 0.17
N ILE A 162 -14.81 3.93 -0.77
CA ILE A 162 -14.43 3.82 -2.17
C ILE A 162 -15.12 4.94 -2.96
N PHE A 163 -14.33 5.71 -3.68
CA PHE A 163 -14.77 6.82 -4.52
C PHE A 163 -14.36 6.59 -5.97
N ASP A 164 -15.31 6.72 -6.89
CA ASP A 164 -15.05 6.68 -8.33
C ASP A 164 -14.42 8.01 -8.75
N ALA A 165 -13.12 8.01 -8.99
CA ALA A 165 -12.40 9.21 -9.40
C ALA A 165 -12.53 9.51 -10.91
N SER A 166 -13.10 8.59 -11.70
CA SER A 166 -13.48 8.88 -13.10
C SER A 166 -14.76 9.71 -13.14
N ASN A 167 -15.82 9.23 -12.46
CA ASN A 167 -17.14 9.86 -12.46
C ASN A 167 -17.37 10.85 -11.31
N LEU A 168 -16.40 10.96 -10.39
CA LEU A 168 -16.38 11.90 -9.27
C LEU A 168 -17.56 11.71 -8.30
N GLN A 169 -17.83 10.46 -7.91
CA GLN A 169 -18.90 10.11 -6.99
C GLN A 169 -18.51 8.99 -6.02
N ALA A 170 -19.14 8.98 -4.84
CA ALA A 170 -18.99 7.87 -3.89
C ALA A 170 -19.56 6.57 -4.50
N LYS A 171 -18.84 5.45 -4.33
CA LYS A 171 -19.24 4.15 -4.87
C LYS A 171 -19.78 3.22 -3.79
N VAL A 172 -18.94 2.87 -2.81
CA VAL A 172 -19.29 1.92 -1.74
C VAL A 172 -18.51 2.27 -0.48
N MET A 173 -19.13 2.05 0.68
CA MET A 173 -18.48 2.11 1.98
C MET A 173 -18.35 0.69 2.52
N ILE A 174 -17.12 0.29 2.89
CA ILE A 174 -16.79 -1.05 3.34
C ILE A 174 -16.49 -1.02 4.84
N PRO A 175 -17.31 -1.66 5.69
CA PRO A 175 -17.02 -1.81 7.12
C PRO A 175 -15.94 -2.89 7.32
N ALA A 176 -14.67 -2.51 7.14
CA ALA A 176 -13.58 -3.45 7.02
C ALA A 176 -13.07 -3.97 8.38
N HIS A 177 -13.04 -3.14 9.44
CA HIS A 177 -12.51 -3.51 10.77
C HIS A 177 -13.20 -2.74 11.92
N ASP A 178 -13.13 -3.28 13.15
CA ASP A 178 -13.64 -2.62 14.37
C ASP A 178 -12.64 -1.63 15.00
N SER A 179 -11.58 -1.27 14.27
CA SER A 179 -10.50 -0.39 14.72
C SER A 179 -9.99 0.39 13.52
N PRO A 180 -9.47 1.62 13.72
CA PRO A 180 -9.06 2.49 12.63
C PRO A 180 -8.11 1.81 11.65
N LEU A 181 -8.13 2.25 10.40
CA LEU A 181 -7.30 1.68 9.34
C LEU A 181 -5.83 2.06 9.52
N ALA A 182 -4.94 1.11 9.30
CA ALA A 182 -3.49 1.31 9.27
C ALA A 182 -2.93 1.27 7.84
N ALA A 183 -3.51 0.46 6.95
CA ALA A 183 -3.02 0.28 5.59
C ALA A 183 -4.13 -0.03 4.59
N LEU A 184 -3.97 0.46 3.35
CA LEU A 184 -4.86 0.26 2.21
C LEU A 184 -4.03 0.02 0.95
N ALA A 185 -4.42 -0.96 0.12
CA ALA A 185 -3.80 -1.18 -1.18
C ALA A 185 -4.81 -1.73 -2.19
N PHE A 186 -4.83 -1.18 -3.40
CA PHE A 186 -5.55 -1.78 -4.54
C PHE A 186 -4.66 -2.80 -5.25
N ASN A 187 -5.28 -3.81 -5.87
CA ASN A 187 -4.60 -4.62 -6.87
C ASN A 187 -4.44 -3.84 -8.20
N THR A 188 -3.66 -4.40 -9.13
CA THR A 188 -3.36 -3.75 -10.43
C THR A 188 -4.62 -3.43 -11.24
N ALA A 189 -5.61 -4.31 -11.21
CA ALA A 189 -6.85 -4.15 -11.96
C ALA A 189 -7.85 -3.17 -11.31
N GLY A 190 -7.63 -2.75 -10.06
CA GLY A 190 -8.55 -1.93 -9.29
C GLY A 190 -9.84 -2.66 -8.87
N THR A 191 -9.85 -4.00 -8.94
CA THR A 191 -10.99 -4.85 -8.60
C THR A 191 -10.99 -5.33 -7.16
N LEU A 192 -9.81 -5.36 -6.52
CA LEU A 192 -9.62 -5.79 -5.14
C LEU A 192 -8.99 -4.70 -4.31
N ILE A 193 -9.37 -4.64 -3.04
CA ILE A 193 -8.72 -3.78 -2.03
C ILE A 193 -8.35 -4.59 -0.78
N ALA A 194 -7.07 -4.54 -0.41
CA ALA A 194 -6.55 -5.08 0.84
C ALA A 194 -6.55 -4.00 1.92
N THR A 195 -6.88 -4.40 3.14
CA THR A 195 -7.02 -3.51 4.29
C THR A 195 -6.44 -4.16 5.54
N ALA A 196 -5.90 -3.33 6.42
CA ALA A 196 -5.53 -3.73 7.77
C ALA A 196 -5.84 -2.61 8.76
N SER A 197 -6.24 -2.98 9.98
CA SER A 197 -6.46 -2.03 11.08
C SER A 197 -5.20 -1.81 11.92
N GLU A 198 -5.24 -0.80 12.78
CA GLU A 198 -4.20 -0.54 13.79
C GLU A 198 -4.00 -1.69 14.79
N LYS A 199 -5.02 -2.54 14.98
CA LYS A 199 -4.85 -3.79 15.73
C LYS A 199 -3.89 -4.76 15.02
N GLY A 200 -3.75 -4.71 13.69
CA GLY A 200 -2.78 -5.49 12.92
C GLY A 200 -2.83 -7.01 13.12
N THR A 201 -3.99 -7.55 13.50
CA THR A 201 -4.19 -8.99 13.73
C THR A 201 -4.56 -9.72 12.45
N VAL A 202 -5.46 -9.13 11.67
CA VAL A 202 -6.00 -9.68 10.43
C VAL A 202 -5.81 -8.71 9.28
N ILE A 203 -5.65 -9.28 8.10
CA ILE A 203 -5.63 -8.56 6.82
C ILE A 203 -6.83 -9.07 6.03
N ARG A 204 -7.64 -8.14 5.52
CA ARG A 204 -8.87 -8.47 4.79
C ARG A 204 -8.78 -7.95 3.37
N VAL A 205 -9.28 -8.73 2.42
CA VAL A 205 -9.37 -8.36 1.01
C VAL A 205 -10.83 -8.36 0.58
N PHE A 206 -11.24 -7.29 -0.08
CA PHE A 206 -12.60 -7.07 -0.52
C PHE A 206 -12.67 -6.89 -2.03
N ASN A 207 -13.78 -7.29 -2.62
CA ASN A 207 -14.16 -6.88 -3.96
C ASN A 207 -14.60 -5.39 -3.92
N VAL A 208 -14.07 -4.60 -4.84
CA VAL A 208 -14.32 -3.16 -4.94
C VAL A 208 -15.69 -2.85 -5.57
N SER A 209 -16.27 -3.76 -6.35
CA SER A 209 -17.56 -3.52 -7.03
C SER A 209 -18.74 -3.48 -6.05
N ASP A 210 -18.76 -4.39 -5.10
CA ASP A 210 -19.88 -4.63 -4.18
C ASP A 210 -19.48 -4.56 -2.69
N GLY A 211 -18.20 -4.44 -2.38
CA GLY A 211 -17.70 -4.39 -1.01
C GLY A 211 -17.65 -5.74 -0.30
N LEU A 212 -17.84 -6.86 -1.01
CA LEU A 212 -17.85 -8.19 -0.40
C LEU A 212 -16.44 -8.60 0.06
N LYS A 213 -16.34 -9.10 1.30
CA LYS A 213 -15.11 -9.67 1.84
C LYS A 213 -14.84 -11.01 1.15
N LEU A 214 -13.73 -11.10 0.42
CA LEU A 214 -13.30 -12.33 -0.27
C LEU A 214 -12.32 -13.13 0.56
N TYR A 215 -11.38 -12.45 1.23
CA TYR A 215 -10.31 -13.10 1.98
C TYR A 215 -10.12 -12.48 3.35
N GLU A 216 -9.72 -13.32 4.31
CA GLU A 216 -9.27 -12.91 5.63
C GLU A 216 -8.05 -13.75 6.03
N PHE A 217 -6.93 -13.07 6.26
CA PHE A 217 -5.66 -13.70 6.61
C PHE A 217 -5.24 -13.31 8.01
N ARG A 218 -4.73 -14.28 8.76
CA ARG A 218 -4.09 -14.00 10.04
C ARG A 218 -2.61 -13.78 9.83
N ARG A 219 -2.13 -12.58 10.17
CA ARG A 219 -0.73 -12.19 9.89
C ARG A 219 0.29 -12.97 10.72
N GLY A 220 -0.03 -13.34 11.96
CA GLY A 220 0.86 -14.17 12.77
C GLY A 220 0.39 -14.34 14.22
N MET A 221 1.24 -14.96 15.04
CA MET A 221 0.93 -15.29 16.45
C MET A 221 1.08 -14.08 17.39
N LYS A 222 2.00 -13.14 17.08
CA LYS A 222 2.19 -11.93 17.89
C LYS A 222 0.93 -11.08 17.88
N ARG A 223 0.38 -10.79 19.06
CA ARG A 223 -0.77 -9.88 19.23
C ARG A 223 -0.32 -8.46 18.90
N CYS A 224 -1.17 -7.72 18.21
CA CYS A 224 -1.04 -6.28 17.96
C CYS A 224 0.31 -5.84 17.37
N VAL A 225 0.35 -5.68 16.05
CA VAL A 225 1.52 -5.12 15.35
C VAL A 225 1.10 -3.91 14.52
N SER A 226 2.04 -3.00 14.26
CA SER A 226 1.81 -1.86 13.38
C SER A 226 2.09 -2.30 11.94
N ILE A 227 1.04 -2.45 11.13
CA ILE A 227 1.18 -2.74 9.69
C ILE A 227 1.75 -1.51 9.00
N CYS A 228 2.85 -1.71 8.27
CA CYS A 228 3.54 -0.63 7.57
C CYS A 228 3.14 -0.55 6.10
N SER A 229 2.95 -1.69 5.44
CA SER A 229 2.67 -1.73 4.01
C SER A 229 1.89 -2.99 3.61
N LEU A 230 1.05 -2.84 2.58
CA LEU A 230 0.34 -3.91 1.88
C LEU A 230 0.60 -3.76 0.39
N SER A 231 0.85 -4.85 -0.32
CA SER A 231 1.08 -4.80 -1.77
C SER A 231 0.68 -6.09 -2.46
N PHE A 232 -0.12 -5.98 -3.52
CA PHE A 232 -0.48 -7.11 -4.38
C PHE A 232 0.65 -7.39 -5.38
N SER A 233 0.81 -8.65 -5.76
CA SER A 233 1.53 -9.00 -6.98
C SER A 233 0.80 -8.47 -8.22
N ALA A 234 1.54 -8.26 -9.31
CA ALA A 234 0.99 -7.69 -10.54
C ALA A 234 -0.18 -8.51 -11.12
N ASP A 235 -0.13 -9.83 -10.97
CA ASP A 235 -1.15 -10.81 -11.37
C ASP A 235 -2.28 -11.01 -10.34
N SER A 236 -2.23 -10.30 -9.20
CA SER A 236 -3.19 -10.44 -8.08
C SER A 236 -3.28 -11.85 -7.49
N GLN A 237 -2.25 -12.69 -7.63
CA GLN A 237 -2.19 -14.02 -6.99
C GLN A 237 -1.64 -13.99 -5.57
N PHE A 238 -0.89 -12.94 -5.21
CA PHE A 238 -0.24 -12.81 -3.93
C PHE A 238 -0.49 -11.43 -3.32
N LEU A 239 -0.52 -11.39 -2.00
CA LEU A 239 -0.55 -10.18 -1.20
C LEU A 239 0.58 -10.24 -0.17
N CYS A 240 1.51 -9.28 -0.19
CA CYS A 240 2.49 -9.16 0.87
C CYS A 240 2.07 -8.09 1.89
N ALA A 241 2.45 -8.31 3.14
CA ALA A 241 2.19 -7.41 4.25
C ALA A 241 3.42 -7.31 5.15
N SER A 242 3.92 -6.09 5.30
CA SER A 242 5.01 -5.78 6.22
C SER A 242 4.48 -5.08 7.48
N SER A 243 5.21 -5.25 8.58
CA SER A 243 4.87 -4.62 9.85
C SER A 243 6.12 -4.14 10.56
N ASN A 244 5.99 -3.65 11.79
CA ASN A 244 7.12 -3.33 12.66
C ASN A 244 7.84 -4.58 13.24
N THR A 245 7.39 -5.80 12.91
CA THR A 245 8.15 -7.03 13.19
C THR A 245 9.22 -7.27 12.12
N GLU A 246 10.13 -8.19 12.41
CA GLU A 246 11.15 -8.66 11.45
C GLU A 246 10.57 -9.55 10.34
N THR A 247 9.25 -9.75 10.29
CA THR A 247 8.61 -10.68 9.36
C THR A 247 7.74 -9.94 8.35
N VAL A 248 7.93 -10.23 7.07
CA VAL A 248 6.98 -9.88 6.00
C VAL A 248 6.25 -11.15 5.60
N HIS A 249 4.92 -11.09 5.61
CA HIS A 249 4.07 -12.23 5.30
C HIS A 249 3.54 -12.12 3.88
N ILE A 250 3.55 -13.23 3.14
CA ILE A 250 2.99 -13.33 1.80
C ILE A 250 1.81 -14.29 1.87
N PHE A 251 0.65 -13.84 1.42
CA PHE A 251 -0.58 -14.62 1.33
C PHE A 251 -0.88 -14.93 -0.12
N LYS A 252 -1.32 -16.15 -0.38
CA LYS A 252 -1.79 -16.55 -1.70
C LYS A 252 -3.30 -16.34 -1.78
N LEU A 253 -3.75 -15.70 -2.85
CA LEU A 253 -5.15 -15.41 -3.13
C LEU A 253 -5.68 -16.53 -4.03
N GLU A 254 -5.96 -17.68 -3.44
CA GLU A 254 -6.59 -18.80 -4.14
C GLU A 254 -8.10 -18.68 -4.00
N ASP A 255 -8.84 -18.73 -5.12
CA ASP A 255 -10.28 -18.93 -5.05
C ASP A 255 -10.55 -20.14 -4.15
N PRO A 256 -11.52 -20.08 -3.22
CA PRO A 256 -11.89 -21.23 -2.43
C PRO A 256 -12.34 -22.31 -3.40
N LYS A 257 -11.43 -23.24 -3.73
CA LYS A 257 -11.77 -24.42 -4.52
C LYS A 257 -12.94 -25.06 -3.80
N GLU A 258 -14.06 -25.23 -4.49
CA GLU A 258 -15.08 -26.15 -4.02
C GLU A 258 -14.37 -27.43 -3.60
N PRO A 259 -14.62 -27.98 -2.39
CA PRO A 259 -13.81 -29.06 -1.87
C PRO A 259 -14.02 -30.29 -2.74
N ALA A 260 -13.15 -30.47 -3.74
CA ALA A 260 -13.15 -31.57 -4.69
C ALA A 260 -12.53 -32.83 -4.07
N THR A 261 -12.88 -33.15 -2.82
CA THR A 261 -12.35 -34.32 -2.14
C THR A 261 -13.40 -34.84 -1.16
N TRP A 262 -13.55 -36.16 -1.11
CA TRP A 262 -14.43 -36.87 -0.16
C TRP A 262 -14.17 -36.47 1.31
N MET A 263 -12.96 -35.96 1.62
CA MET A 263 -12.59 -35.38 2.92
C MET A 263 -13.35 -34.09 3.25
N GLY A 264 -13.76 -33.30 2.25
CA GLY A 264 -14.61 -32.13 2.44
C GLY A 264 -16.07 -32.48 2.74
N TYR A 265 -16.55 -33.62 2.23
CA TYR A 265 -17.86 -34.18 2.59
C TYR A 265 -17.84 -34.75 4.02
N PHE A 266 -16.77 -35.45 4.42
CA PHE A 266 -16.57 -35.86 5.83
C PHE A 266 -16.44 -34.65 6.76
N GLY A 267 -15.77 -33.58 6.33
CA GLY A 267 -15.69 -32.31 7.05
C GLY A 267 -17.05 -31.63 7.22
N LYS A 268 -17.90 -31.63 6.19
CA LYS A 268 -19.28 -31.11 6.29
C LYS A 268 -20.18 -31.97 7.18
N ALA A 269 -20.03 -33.29 7.15
CA ALA A 269 -20.76 -34.20 8.05
C ALA A 269 -20.32 -34.04 9.51
N LEU A 270 -19.01 -33.89 9.75
CA LEU A 270 -18.48 -33.54 11.07
C LEU A 270 -18.91 -32.13 11.51
N MET A 271 -19.03 -31.17 10.59
CA MET A 271 -19.57 -29.83 10.89
C MET A 271 -21.07 -29.84 11.22
N GLN A 272 -21.85 -30.71 10.58
CA GLN A 272 -23.25 -30.95 10.98
C GLN A 272 -23.35 -31.61 12.36
N SER A 273 -22.35 -32.38 12.79
CA SER A 273 -22.25 -32.87 14.18
C SER A 273 -21.59 -31.87 15.15
N ALA A 274 -20.93 -30.83 14.61
CA ALA A 274 -20.27 -29.76 15.35
C ALA A 274 -21.14 -28.52 15.54
N SER A 275 -22.46 -28.66 15.41
CA SER A 275 -23.45 -27.68 15.87
C SER A 275 -23.36 -27.36 17.39
N TYR A 276 -22.41 -27.97 18.09
CA TYR A 276 -22.06 -27.71 19.49
C TYR A 276 -20.71 -26.99 19.68
N LEU A 277 -19.98 -26.65 18.62
CA LEU A 277 -18.73 -25.87 18.74
C LEU A 277 -19.01 -24.35 18.60
N PRO A 278 -18.49 -23.50 19.51
CA PRO A 278 -18.62 -22.06 19.40
C PRO A 278 -18.05 -21.53 18.08
N SER A 279 -18.73 -20.56 17.46
CA SER A 279 -18.31 -19.90 16.19
C SER A 279 -16.85 -19.42 16.18
N GLN A 280 -16.32 -19.07 17.35
CA GLN A 280 -14.93 -18.66 17.57
C GLN A 280 -13.92 -19.77 17.23
N VAL A 281 -14.27 -21.05 17.36
CA VAL A 281 -13.36 -22.18 17.11
C VAL A 281 -13.29 -22.49 15.61
N THR A 282 -14.40 -22.35 14.90
CA THR A 282 -14.48 -22.59 13.44
C THR A 282 -13.73 -21.52 12.65
N GLU A 283 -13.76 -20.26 13.10
CA GLU A 283 -12.99 -19.16 12.49
C GLU A 283 -11.47 -19.33 12.65
N VAL A 284 -11.00 -19.96 13.73
CA VAL A 284 -9.57 -20.16 14.00
C VAL A 284 -8.94 -21.20 13.07
N PHE A 285 -9.69 -22.20 12.63
CA PHE A 285 -9.18 -23.28 11.77
C PHE A 285 -9.18 -22.92 10.28
N ASN A 286 -9.97 -21.94 9.83
CA ASN A 286 -10.06 -21.52 8.43
C ASN A 286 -9.20 -20.29 8.07
N GLN A 287 -8.52 -19.67 9.04
CA GLN A 287 -7.64 -18.53 8.77
C GLN A 287 -6.34 -18.99 8.11
N GLY A 288 -6.22 -18.75 6.81
CA GLY A 288 -5.03 -19.06 6.02
C GLY A 288 -3.77 -18.49 6.67
N ARG A 289 -2.81 -19.37 6.99
CA ARG A 289 -1.46 -18.96 7.38
C ARG A 289 -0.77 -18.29 6.19
N ALA A 290 0.30 -17.54 6.45
CA ALA A 290 1.13 -17.01 5.39
C ALA A 290 1.63 -18.17 4.50
N PHE A 291 1.50 -18.01 3.18
CA PHE A 291 2.01 -18.93 2.17
C PHE A 291 3.54 -18.91 2.16
N ALA A 292 4.13 -17.72 2.31
CA ALA A 292 5.56 -17.53 2.43
C ALA A 292 5.90 -16.42 3.43
N SER A 293 7.11 -16.43 3.94
CA SER A 293 7.65 -15.46 4.89
C SER A 293 9.02 -14.96 4.46
N VAL A 294 9.26 -13.67 4.71
CA VAL A 294 10.59 -13.06 4.65
C VAL A 294 10.99 -12.67 6.06
N HIS A 295 12.23 -13.00 6.42
CA HIS A 295 12.84 -12.59 7.68
C HIS A 295 13.86 -11.49 7.42
N LEU A 296 13.63 -10.33 8.02
CA LEU A 296 14.52 -9.17 8.00
C LEU A 296 15.58 -9.32 9.09
N PRO A 297 16.79 -8.76 8.90
CA PRO A 297 17.84 -8.83 9.91
C PRO A 297 17.58 -7.96 11.15
N PHE A 298 16.49 -7.18 11.16
CA PHE A 298 16.12 -6.28 12.25
C PHE A 298 14.60 -6.15 12.40
N CYS A 299 14.17 -5.65 13.56
CA CYS A 299 12.78 -5.30 13.85
C CYS A 299 12.65 -3.81 14.23
N GLY A 300 11.43 -3.29 14.25
CA GLY A 300 11.14 -1.91 14.69
C GLY A 300 11.38 -0.82 13.64
N VAL A 301 12.05 -1.14 12.53
CA VAL A 301 12.23 -0.23 11.39
C VAL A 301 10.97 -0.24 10.53
N ARG A 302 10.52 0.93 10.05
CA ARG A 302 9.39 0.99 9.13
C ARG A 302 9.82 0.50 7.75
N THR A 303 8.94 -0.26 7.11
CA THR A 303 9.24 -0.93 5.85
C THR A 303 8.14 -0.70 4.83
N VAL A 304 8.53 -0.62 3.56
CA VAL A 304 7.61 -0.66 2.42
C VAL A 304 7.91 -1.94 1.66
N CYS A 305 6.90 -2.78 1.47
CA CYS A 305 7.05 -4.03 0.73
C CYS A 305 6.38 -3.96 -0.64
N ALA A 306 6.91 -4.73 -1.59
CA ALA A 306 6.29 -4.90 -2.90
C ALA A 306 6.58 -6.27 -3.47
N LEU A 307 5.63 -6.80 -4.24
CA LEU A 307 5.79 -8.02 -5.01
C LEU A 307 6.01 -7.64 -6.48
N ILE A 308 7.13 -8.05 -7.04
CA ILE A 308 7.48 -7.77 -8.44
C ILE A 308 7.96 -9.03 -9.14
N THR A 309 7.84 -9.06 -10.47
CA THR A 309 8.41 -10.12 -11.28
C THR A 309 9.57 -9.56 -12.09
N VAL A 310 10.78 -10.03 -11.80
CA VAL A 310 12.01 -9.67 -12.52
C VAL A 310 12.56 -10.92 -13.17
N GLN A 311 12.76 -10.87 -14.50
CA GLN A 311 13.24 -12.02 -15.28
C GLN A 311 12.40 -13.30 -15.06
N LYS A 312 11.06 -13.17 -15.03
CA LYS A 312 10.09 -14.25 -14.76
C LYS A 312 10.13 -14.86 -13.35
N ILE A 313 10.97 -14.36 -12.45
CA ILE A 313 11.03 -14.82 -11.06
C ILE A 313 10.26 -13.82 -10.19
N PRO A 314 9.26 -14.26 -9.41
CA PRO A 314 8.59 -13.41 -8.44
C PRO A 314 9.53 -13.13 -7.27
N ARG A 315 9.56 -11.87 -6.84
CA ARG A 315 10.45 -11.37 -5.81
C ARG A 315 9.71 -10.47 -4.85
N VAL A 316 10.12 -10.54 -3.59
CA VAL A 316 9.67 -9.62 -2.55
C VAL A 316 10.74 -8.55 -2.38
N LEU A 317 10.36 -7.31 -2.63
CA LEU A 317 11.18 -6.15 -2.28
C LEU A 317 10.76 -5.65 -0.90
N VAL A 318 11.74 -5.36 -0.05
CA VAL A 318 11.52 -4.70 1.23
C VAL A 318 12.48 -3.54 1.34
N ALA A 319 11.93 -2.33 1.31
CA ALA A 319 12.68 -1.09 1.44
C ALA A 319 12.49 -0.54 2.85
N THR A 320 13.56 -0.13 3.51
CA THR A 320 13.58 0.13 4.96
C THR A 320 14.04 1.57 5.23
N THR A 321 13.46 2.24 6.23
CA THR A 321 13.69 3.69 6.43
C THR A 321 15.13 4.08 6.80
N ASP A 322 15.97 3.11 7.16
CA ASP A 322 17.41 3.24 7.35
C ASP A 322 18.22 3.21 6.04
N GLY A 323 17.55 3.03 4.90
CA GLY A 323 18.12 3.25 3.57
C GLY A 323 18.50 2.00 2.79
N PHE A 324 18.14 0.82 3.28
CA PHE A 324 18.41 -0.44 2.58
C PHE A 324 17.24 -0.87 1.69
N LEU A 325 17.58 -1.58 0.61
CA LEU A 325 16.63 -2.33 -0.19
C LEU A 325 17.02 -3.80 -0.21
N TYR A 326 16.17 -4.64 0.38
CA TYR A 326 16.31 -6.08 0.35
C TYR A 326 15.47 -6.69 -0.77
N VAL A 327 16.06 -7.64 -1.49
CA VAL A 327 15.43 -8.40 -2.57
C VAL A 327 15.44 -9.87 -2.19
N TYR A 328 14.26 -10.46 -2.03
CA TYR A 328 14.10 -11.88 -1.71
C TYR A 328 13.47 -12.64 -2.88
N ASN A 329 13.88 -13.89 -3.06
CA ASN A 329 13.24 -14.81 -3.99
C ASN A 329 12.00 -15.42 -3.35
N LEU A 330 10.87 -15.38 -4.07
CA LEU A 330 9.65 -16.09 -3.70
C LEU A 330 9.54 -17.32 -4.60
N ASP A 331 9.33 -18.50 -4.00
CA ASP A 331 8.90 -19.67 -4.74
C ASP A 331 7.35 -19.60 -4.90
N PRO A 332 6.81 -19.41 -6.11
CA PRO A 332 5.37 -19.29 -6.29
C PRO A 332 4.62 -20.62 -6.18
N ALA A 333 5.31 -21.76 -6.23
CA ALA A 333 4.73 -23.09 -6.14
C ALA A 333 4.66 -23.57 -4.69
N GLU A 334 5.79 -23.53 -3.98
CA GLU A 334 5.91 -24.11 -2.63
C GLU A 334 5.81 -23.08 -1.50
N GLY A 335 6.14 -21.81 -1.77
CA GLY A 335 6.14 -20.76 -0.77
C GLY A 335 7.27 -20.96 0.26
N GLY A 336 6.94 -20.88 1.55
CA GLY A 336 7.90 -21.08 2.64
C GLY A 336 8.79 -19.86 2.92
N ASP A 337 9.97 -20.10 3.47
CA ASP A 337 10.91 -19.03 3.80
C ASP A 337 11.65 -18.53 2.56
N CYS A 338 11.44 -17.25 2.25
CA CYS A 338 12.03 -16.58 1.11
C CYS A 338 13.52 -16.33 1.34
N THR A 339 14.35 -16.66 0.35
CA THR A 339 15.81 -16.49 0.44
C THR A 339 16.25 -15.10 0.00
N LEU A 340 17.19 -14.49 0.74
CA LEU A 340 17.76 -13.20 0.37
C LEU A 340 18.59 -13.36 -0.91
N ALA A 341 18.19 -12.67 -1.97
CA ALA A 341 18.91 -12.64 -3.24
C ALA A 341 19.93 -11.51 -3.29
N ARG A 342 19.56 -10.32 -2.79
CA ARG A 342 20.41 -9.13 -2.84
C ARG A 342 20.02 -8.12 -1.78
N GLN A 343 21.00 -7.36 -1.31
CA GLN A 343 20.84 -6.13 -0.55
C GLN A 343 21.52 -5.00 -1.33
N HIS A 344 20.84 -3.85 -1.42
CA HIS A 344 21.37 -2.59 -1.97
C HIS A 344 21.42 -1.53 -0.90
#